data_AF-A0A1A8GK62-F1
#
_entry.id   AF-A0A1A8GK62-F1
#
_cell.length_a   1.000
_cell.length_b   1.000
_cell.length_c   1.000
_cell.angle_alpha   90.00
_cell.angle_beta   90.00
_cell.angle_gamma   90.00
#
_symmetry.space_group_name_H-M   'P 1'
#
loop_
_entity.id
_entity.type
_entity.pdbx_description
1 polymer ?
#
loop_
_entity_poly.entity_id
_entity_poly.type
_entity_poly.pdbx_seq_one_letter_code
_entity_poly.pdbx_strand_id
1 'polypeptide(L)'
;EDSIIPTITRVTFNNDKPWFTPKLRQLRREKEAAHRAKDRERYKRAKYQFSKELKKARTRYNTHLKEQFSRNNTASVWRGLRQLTSYKPRAQHAANDLQLAEKLNSFYARFEVPQPSPTPSSKHVYSHPS
;
A
#
# COMPACT_ATOMS: atom_id res chain seq x y z
N GLU A 1 -36.43 -33.52 11.06
CA GLU A 1 -34.96 -33.38 10.95
C GLU A 1 -34.69 -32.01 10.35
N ASP A 2 -34.27 -31.05 11.16
CA ASP A 2 -34.00 -29.69 10.70
C ASP A 2 -32.58 -29.63 10.13
N SER A 3 -32.49 -29.53 8.81
CA SER A 3 -31.23 -29.45 8.09
C SER A 3 -30.63 -28.05 8.26
N ILE A 4 -29.61 -27.91 9.10
CA ILE A 4 -28.90 -26.64 9.32
C ILE A 4 -28.03 -26.35 8.09
N ILE A 5 -28.53 -25.51 7.18
CA ILE A 5 -27.76 -25.04 6.03
C ILE A 5 -26.99 -23.77 6.45
N PRO A 6 -25.64 -23.77 6.43
CA PRO A 6 -24.87 -22.60 6.79
C PRO A 6 -25.10 -21.48 5.76
N THR A 7 -25.52 -20.32 6.24
CA THR A 7 -25.70 -19.11 5.42
C THR A 7 -24.42 -18.29 5.44
N ILE A 8 -23.78 -18.10 4.27
CA ILE A 8 -22.55 -17.31 4.13
C ILE A 8 -22.89 -15.96 3.48
N THR A 9 -22.59 -14.86 4.17
CA THR A 9 -22.73 -13.50 3.62
C THR A 9 -21.51 -13.16 2.76
N ARG A 10 -21.70 -13.02 1.45
CA ARG A 10 -20.63 -12.63 0.51
C ARG A 10 -20.67 -11.13 0.22
N VAL A 11 -19.72 -10.37 0.75
CA VAL A 11 -19.54 -8.95 0.43
C VAL A 11 -18.64 -8.82 -0.81
N THR A 12 -19.16 -8.24 -1.89
CA THR A 12 -18.36 -7.94 -3.09
C THR A 12 -17.98 -6.47 -3.11
N PHE A 13 -16.69 -6.18 -2.91
CA PHE A 13 -16.16 -4.83 -3.07
C PHE A 13 -15.91 -4.51 -4.54
N ASN A 14 -16.25 -3.28 -4.94
CA ASN A 14 -16.06 -2.82 -6.29
C ASN A 14 -14.57 -2.58 -6.58
N ASN A 15 -13.85 -3.62 -7.01
CA ASN A 15 -12.44 -3.57 -7.43
C ASN A 15 -12.27 -3.10 -8.88
N ASP A 16 -13.25 -2.36 -9.40
CA ASP A 16 -13.18 -1.77 -10.73
C ASP A 16 -11.95 -0.86 -10.80
N LYS A 17 -11.08 -1.13 -11.78
CA LYS A 17 -9.95 -0.25 -12.06
C LYS A 17 -10.47 1.16 -12.36
N PRO A 18 -9.75 2.24 -11.98
CA PRO A 18 -10.22 3.62 -12.18
C PRO A 18 -10.47 4.00 -13.65
N TRP A 19 -9.86 3.27 -14.59
CA TRP A 19 -10.10 3.40 -16.04
C TRP A 19 -11.31 2.59 -16.55
N PHE A 20 -12.03 1.86 -15.70
CA PHE A 20 -13.15 1.02 -16.08
C PHE A 20 -14.47 1.79 -16.04
N THR A 21 -14.87 2.33 -17.19
CA THR A 21 -16.00 3.25 -17.32
C THR A 21 -17.37 2.53 -17.45
N PRO A 22 -18.50 3.22 -17.20
CA PRO A 22 -19.84 2.65 -17.45
C PRO A 22 -20.04 2.14 -18.87
N LYS A 23 -19.43 2.83 -19.86
CA LYS A 23 -19.41 2.40 -21.26
C LYS A 23 -18.72 1.05 -21.44
N LEU A 24 -17.60 0.81 -20.76
CA LEU A 24 -16.92 -0.50 -20.79
C LEU A 24 -17.75 -1.60 -20.14
N ARG A 25 -18.50 -1.28 -19.07
CA ARG A 25 -19.46 -2.22 -18.46
C ARG A 25 -20.54 -2.60 -19.47
N GLN A 26 -21.11 -1.63 -20.18
CA GLN A 26 -22.12 -1.87 -21.19
C GLN A 26 -21.58 -2.76 -22.33
N LEU A 27 -20.43 -2.42 -22.90
CA LEU A 27 -19.80 -3.22 -23.96
C LEU A 27 -19.45 -4.64 -23.50
N ARG A 28 -19.06 -4.82 -22.23
CA ARG A 28 -18.86 -6.15 -21.64
C ARG A 28 -20.17 -6.94 -21.61
N ARG A 29 -21.27 -6.34 -21.15
CA ARG A 29 -22.59 -6.98 -21.12
C ARG A 29 -23.09 -7.35 -22.53
N GLU A 30 -22.93 -6.46 -23.50
CA GLU A 30 -23.31 -6.72 -24.90
C GLU A 30 -22.52 -7.88 -25.50
N LYS A 31 -21.21 -7.93 -25.22
CA LYS A 31 -20.35 -9.05 -25.62
C LYS A 31 -20.81 -10.36 -24.98
N GLU A 32 -21.11 -10.36 -23.68
CA GLU A 32 -21.61 -11.54 -22.98
C GLU A 32 -22.99 -11.98 -23.49
N ALA A 33 -23.88 -11.04 -23.78
CA ALA A 33 -25.21 -11.31 -24.34
C ALA A 33 -25.09 -11.97 -25.72
N ALA A 34 -24.22 -11.45 -26.59
CA ALA A 34 -23.96 -12.05 -27.90
C ALA A 34 -23.35 -13.47 -27.79
N HIS A 35 -22.47 -13.67 -26.81
CA HIS A 35 -21.90 -15.00 -26.53
C HIS A 35 -22.98 -15.99 -26.06
N ARG A 36 -23.84 -15.59 -25.12
CA ARG A 36 -24.97 -16.43 -24.64
C ARG A 36 -25.95 -16.75 -25.77
N ALA A 37 -26.19 -15.81 -26.68
CA ALA A 37 -27.05 -15.99 -27.85
C ALA A 37 -26.41 -16.82 -28.97
N LYS A 38 -25.15 -17.27 -28.83
CA LYS A 38 -24.37 -17.98 -29.87
C LYS A 38 -24.26 -17.22 -31.21
N ASP A 39 -24.47 -15.90 -31.20
CA ASP A 39 -24.35 -15.03 -32.38
C ASP A 39 -22.88 -14.63 -32.59
N ARG A 40 -22.22 -15.31 -33.53
CA ARG A 40 -20.79 -15.16 -33.79
C ARG A 40 -20.42 -13.79 -34.36
N GLU A 41 -21.23 -13.24 -35.25
CA GLU A 41 -20.93 -11.95 -35.89
C GLU A 41 -21.15 -10.78 -34.94
N ARG A 42 -22.24 -10.81 -34.17
CA ARG A 42 -22.46 -9.83 -33.11
C ARG A 42 -21.41 -9.92 -32.02
N TYR A 43 -20.97 -11.13 -31.65
CA TYR A 43 -19.89 -11.32 -30.69
C TYR A 43 -18.57 -10.73 -31.20
N LYS A 44 -18.18 -10.98 -32.46
CA LYS A 44 -16.97 -10.40 -33.07
C LYS A 44 -16.98 -8.86 -33.00
N ARG A 45 -18.10 -8.25 -33.41
CA ARG A 45 -18.28 -6.79 -33.35
C ARG A 45 -18.18 -6.25 -31.93
N ALA A 46 -18.91 -6.84 -30.98
CA ALA A 46 -18.89 -6.44 -29.58
C ALA A 46 -17.50 -6.61 -28.94
N LYS A 47 -16.80 -7.71 -29.24
CA LYS A 47 -15.42 -7.96 -28.80
C LYS A 47 -14.46 -6.88 -29.33
N TYR A 48 -14.56 -6.53 -30.60
CA TYR A 48 -13.74 -5.48 -31.19
C TYR A 48 -13.99 -4.11 -30.54
N GLN A 49 -15.26 -3.72 -30.41
CA GLN A 49 -15.63 -2.45 -29.77
C GLN A 49 -15.17 -2.38 -28.31
N PHE A 50 -15.36 -3.46 -27.55
CA PHE A 50 -14.87 -3.56 -26.17
C PHE A 50 -13.35 -3.36 -26.10
N SER A 51 -12.57 -4.06 -26.92
CA SER A 51 -11.11 -3.93 -26.94
C SER A 51 -10.65 -2.52 -27.34
N LYS A 52 -11.30 -1.91 -28.34
CA LYS A 52 -11.01 -0.56 -28.81
C LYS A 52 -11.24 0.48 -27.71
N GLU A 53 -12.39 0.43 -27.05
CA GLU A 53 -12.71 1.36 -25.96
C GLU A 53 -11.85 1.09 -24.72
N LEU A 54 -11.50 -0.18 -24.45
CA LEU A 54 -10.61 -0.53 -23.33
C LEU A 54 -9.22 0.08 -23.52
N LYS A 55 -8.68 0.00 -24.74
CA LYS A 55 -7.40 0.64 -25.09
C LYS A 55 -7.48 2.15 -24.89
N LYS A 56 -8.52 2.81 -25.41
CA LYS A 56 -8.73 4.26 -25.22
C LYS A 56 -8.81 4.65 -23.75
N ALA A 57 -9.56 3.92 -22.94
CA ALA A 57 -9.74 4.23 -21.52
C ALA A 57 -8.43 4.09 -20.75
N ARG A 58 -7.67 3.02 -21.00
CA ARG A 58 -6.32 2.83 -20.42
C ARG A 58 -5.36 3.92 -20.84
N THR A 59 -5.33 4.29 -22.13
CA THR A 59 -4.48 5.38 -22.63
C THR A 59 -4.82 6.70 -21.96
N ARG A 60 -6.10 7.09 -21.92
CA ARG A 60 -6.53 8.33 -21.26
C ARG A 60 -6.10 8.39 -19.80
N TYR A 61 -6.32 7.31 -19.06
CA TYR A 61 -5.91 7.23 -17.67
C TYR A 61 -4.39 7.33 -17.52
N ASN A 62 -3.62 6.60 -18.33
CA ASN A 62 -2.16 6.68 -18.29
C ASN A 62 -1.62 8.06 -18.66
N THR A 63 -2.23 8.75 -19.64
CA THR A 63 -1.86 10.13 -19.99
C THR A 63 -2.12 11.06 -18.82
N HIS A 64 -3.32 11.00 -18.24
CA HIS A 64 -3.65 11.79 -17.05
C HIS A 64 -2.69 11.51 -15.89
N LEU A 65 -2.34 10.24 -15.68
CA LEU A 65 -1.39 9.83 -14.65
C LEU A 65 -0.02 10.48 -14.89
N LYS A 66 0.51 10.38 -16.11
CA LYS A 66 1.78 11.00 -16.51
C LYS A 66 1.77 12.51 -16.30
N GLU A 67 0.70 13.20 -16.70
CA GLU A 67 0.54 14.64 -16.48
C GLU A 67 0.62 15.03 -15.00
N GLN A 68 0.07 14.21 -14.09
CA GLN A 68 0.18 14.47 -12.65
C GLN A 68 1.63 14.41 -12.15
N PHE A 69 2.46 13.53 -12.72
CA PHE A 69 3.88 13.42 -12.37
C PHE A 69 4.75 14.51 -13.02
N SER A 70 4.39 14.99 -14.21
CA SER A 70 5.16 16.02 -14.93
C SER A 70 5.07 17.42 -14.31
N ARG A 71 4.05 17.70 -13.47
CA ARG A 71 3.82 19.04 -12.87
C ARG A 71 4.81 19.43 -11.75
N ASN A 72 5.94 18.74 -11.62
CA ASN A 72 7.03 18.98 -10.65
C ASN A 72 6.57 19.24 -9.20
N ASN A 73 5.46 18.62 -8.80
CA ASN A 73 4.91 18.76 -7.45
C ASN A 73 5.04 17.42 -6.72
N THR A 74 6.04 17.32 -5.85
CA THR A 74 6.34 16.13 -5.03
C THR A 74 5.12 15.67 -4.23
N ALA A 75 4.27 16.58 -3.76
CA ALA A 75 3.04 16.22 -3.04
C ALA A 75 2.01 15.55 -3.97
N SER A 76 1.91 15.96 -5.23
CA SER A 76 1.04 15.32 -6.24
C SER A 76 1.54 13.92 -6.59
N VAL A 77 2.85 13.73 -6.73
CA VAL A 77 3.49 12.41 -6.91
C VAL A 77 3.12 11.48 -5.75
N TRP A 78 3.30 11.93 -4.50
CA TRP A 78 2.94 11.16 -3.31
C TRP A 78 1.45 10.89 -3.17
N ARG A 79 0.58 11.78 -3.68
CA ARG A 79 -0.86 11.55 -3.73
C ARG A 79 -1.23 10.48 -4.76
N GLY A 80 -0.62 10.55 -5.95
CA GLY A 80 -0.78 9.53 -7.00
C GLY A 80 -0.30 8.15 -6.55
N LEU A 81 0.87 8.08 -5.92
CA LEU A 81 1.43 6.83 -5.40
C LEU A 81 0.50 6.16 -4.38
N ARG A 82 -0.11 6.96 -3.49
CA ARG A 82 -1.10 6.49 -2.51
C ARG A 82 -2.37 5.97 -3.17
N GLN A 83 -2.86 6.65 -4.21
CA GLN A 83 -4.02 6.20 -4.98
C GLN A 83 -3.77 4.88 -5.72
N LEU A 84 -2.58 4.69 -6.31
CA LEU A 84 -2.24 3.43 -7.00
C LEU A 84 -2.13 2.25 -6.04
N THR A 85 -1.46 2.45 -4.92
CA THR A 85 -1.17 1.40 -3.94
C THR A 85 -2.33 1.17 -2.96
N SER A 86 -3.38 2.00 -3.03
CA SER A 86 -4.43 2.08 -2.00
C SER A 86 -3.85 2.24 -0.59
N TYR A 87 -2.66 2.81 -0.49
CA TYR A 87 -1.97 3.00 0.78
C TYR A 87 -2.76 3.98 1.63
N LYS A 88 -3.29 3.47 2.74
CA LYS A 88 -3.85 4.26 3.82
C LYS A 88 -2.76 4.42 4.86
N PRO A 89 -2.30 5.65 5.17
CA PRO A 89 -1.43 5.87 6.32
C PRO A 89 -2.09 5.23 7.52
N ARG A 90 -1.37 4.36 8.22
CA ARG A 90 -1.86 3.81 9.49
C ARG A 90 -2.10 5.01 10.41
N ALA A 91 -3.24 5.04 11.10
CA ALA A 91 -3.43 6.01 12.18
C ALA A 91 -2.19 5.95 13.09
N GLN A 92 -1.70 7.10 13.51
CA GLN A 92 -0.46 7.26 14.27
C GLN A 92 -0.60 6.64 15.68
N HIS A 93 -0.67 5.32 15.76
CA HIS A 93 -0.47 4.60 17.02
C HIS A 93 1.04 4.49 17.22
N ALA A 94 1.68 5.57 17.70
CA ALA A 94 2.98 5.56 18.40
C ALA A 94 3.62 6.95 18.60
N ALA A 95 2.99 8.07 18.22
CA ALA A 95 3.64 9.38 18.33
C ALA A 95 3.77 9.92 19.78
N ASN A 96 3.16 9.26 20.78
CA ASN A 96 3.08 9.80 22.14
C ASN A 96 3.74 8.91 23.21
N ASP A 97 4.48 7.87 22.84
CA ASP A 97 5.18 7.07 23.84
C ASP A 97 6.59 7.64 24.06
N LEU A 98 6.64 8.76 24.79
CA LEU A 98 7.88 9.42 25.19
C LEU A 98 8.82 8.44 25.93
N GLN A 99 8.24 7.49 26.68
CA GLN A 99 9.00 6.47 27.40
C GLN A 99 9.66 5.47 26.45
N LEU A 100 8.97 5.09 25.37
CA LEU A 100 9.58 4.25 24.33
C LEU A 100 10.76 4.97 23.66
N ALA A 101 10.63 6.27 23.38
CA ALA A 101 11.70 7.05 22.79
C ALA A 101 12.94 7.13 23.72
N GLU A 102 12.73 7.41 25.01
CA GLU A 102 13.81 7.39 26.01
C GLU A 102 14.47 6.01 26.10
N LYS A 103 13.68 4.93 26.14
CA LYS A 103 14.21 3.56 26.20
C LYS A 103 15.08 3.21 24.99
N LEU A 104 14.68 3.65 23.79
CA LEU A 104 15.47 3.46 22.58
C LEU A 104 16.76 4.29 22.61
N ASN A 105 16.69 5.55 23.03
CA ASN A 105 17.87 6.40 23.18
C ASN A 105 18.89 5.77 24.14
N SER A 106 18.46 5.32 25.32
CA SER A 106 19.35 4.63 26.26
C SER A 106 19.92 3.32 25.69
N PHE A 107 19.13 2.55 24.95
CA PHE A 107 19.57 1.28 24.38
C PHE A 107 20.66 1.45 23.31
N TYR A 108 20.56 2.47 22.46
CA TYR A 108 21.55 2.71 21.40
C TYR A 108 22.75 3.53 21.86
N ALA A 109 22.58 4.47 22.80
CA ALA A 109 23.67 5.28 23.34
C ALA A 109 24.63 4.49 24.26
N ARG A 110 24.30 3.26 24.66
CA ARG A 110 25.13 2.42 25.55
C ARG A 110 26.54 2.12 25.01
N PHE A 111 26.75 2.25 23.70
CA PHE A 111 28.05 2.04 23.06
C PHE A 111 28.88 3.32 22.95
N GLU A 112 28.29 4.49 23.19
CA GLU A 112 28.96 5.79 23.10
C GLU A 112 29.52 6.27 24.44
N VAL A 113 29.19 5.58 25.54
CA VAL A 113 29.74 5.89 26.87
C VAL A 113 31.19 5.43 26.92
N PRO A 114 32.17 6.33 27.08
CA PRO A 114 33.55 5.95 27.30
C PRO A 114 33.63 5.17 28.61
N GLN A 115 34.15 3.95 28.56
CA GLN A 115 34.47 3.19 29.77
C GLN A 115 35.45 4.02 30.61
N PRO A 116 35.22 4.25 31.91
CA PRO A 116 36.24 4.85 32.75
C PRO A 116 37.46 3.94 32.71
N SER A 117 38.60 4.51 32.31
CA SER A 117 39.87 3.81 32.29
C SER A 117 40.15 3.21 33.68
N PRO A 118 40.67 1.97 33.78
CA PRO A 118 41.03 1.40 35.06
C PRO A 118 42.11 2.28 35.69
N THR A 119 41.76 2.97 36.78
CA THR A 119 42.71 3.76 37.56
C THR A 119 43.80 2.83 38.11
N PRO A 120 45.10 3.14 37.94
CA PRO A 120 46.16 2.34 38.53
C PRO A 120 46.03 2.36 40.06
N SER A 121 45.97 1.17 40.65
CA SER A 121 45.88 0.93 42.09
C SER A 121 46.92 1.74 42.87
N SER A 122 46.43 2.56 43.80
CA SER A 122 47.21 3.31 44.77
C SER A 122 48.19 2.41 45.53
N LYS A 123 49.42 2.87 45.71
CA LYS A 123 50.49 2.18 46.43
C LYS A 123 50.09 1.98 47.89
N HIS A 124 49.95 0.73 48.32
CA HIS A 124 49.85 0.38 49.73
C HIS A 124 51.20 0.64 50.41
N VAL A 125 51.28 1.72 51.19
CA VAL A 125 52.35 1.96 52.16
C VAL A 125 52.06 1.09 53.37
N TYR A 126 52.85 0.03 53.58
CA TYR A 126 52.85 -0.71 54.83
C TYR A 126 53.90 -0.07 55.76
N SER A 127 53.41 0.71 56.71
CA SER A 127 54.07 0.93 58.01
C SER A 127 53.72 -0.26 58.90
N HIS A 128 54.70 -0.88 59.56
CA HIS A 128 54.54 -1.32 60.95
C HIS A 128 55.90 -1.56 61.64
N PRO A 129 55.93 -1.50 62.98
CA PRO A 129 57.08 -1.13 63.81
C PRO A 129 57.74 -2.31 64.56
N SER A 130 58.91 -2.00 65.16
CA SER A 130 59.73 -2.72 66.17
C SER A 130 59.85 -4.23 66.15
#